data_AF-A0AAQ4D7E7-F1
#
_entry.id   AF-A0AAQ4D7E7-F1
#
_cell.length_a   1.000
_cell.length_b   1.000
_cell.length_c   1.000
_cell.angle_alpha   90.00
_cell.angle_beta   90.00
_cell.angle_gamma   90.00
#
_symmetry.space_group_name_H-M   'P 1'
#
loop_
_entity.id
_entity.type
_entity.pdbx_description
1 polymer ?
#
loop_
_entity_poly.entity_id
_entity_poly.type
_entity_poly.pdbx_seq_one_letter_code
_entity_poly.pdbx_strand_id
1 'polypeptide(L)'
;MYRWGVFELPVFLSLFCDGLRQCHRLRSLTLCVDSLFQSERRRLLDAMSNLHHIEEFSYDRLDVSDKGVSMSDLRDFIMSNAKLNRLQVQRFDAVPTSLWYVLRLLATNARLSDLCLDVSCLPASECGLFSLALQEHRTLKSLRLVGSLRRPTLSVAAVAQAVESATALSTLELSYFHFTIGDAWALVTSLACTKSVQQLALFACVPIYSHLAGGPCSSDSGRGAFWHMHPFVHMLRKVTSLRKLTFPLASYPPDDQRTFLGALRANDSVEEMHVDRLNNRNFSEFCRLICETCTASRVRIGTARAIDETRLDIASAGSHTGDVSVLAEGMLRRVEMHRWFTQLSTLSGLTTLTIDVASTIDAESAALFAQYLRNTQLLNDVKMSFFALRHEALVLLNALSHNSSITALAVEYWCRSKRTARIMTDVVCSSKKILTLAYHLACRNPPPAFFPALAQDIESNCTILSVKTFPLMSVTKHWNRIQEVVARNHSLLVRAAQYVTGCAVLKSGAEALELLGSNRMLVSKVQEMASVGETEARDVIRSRLADLDDLDFFMSVAGVVRERVACEESAEGRACLETLPYDCWWSLRRYLRVADIIDGPQERQNKHH
;
A
#
# COMPACT_ATOMS: atom_id res chain seq x y z
N MET A 1 -9.11 12.67 5.91
CA MET A 1 -8.86 11.33 6.49
C MET A 1 -7.62 11.46 7.37
N TYR A 2 -7.75 11.38 8.70
CA TYR A 2 -6.59 11.44 9.60
C TYR A 2 -6.05 10.01 9.74
N ARG A 3 -5.01 9.64 8.99
CA ARG A 3 -4.28 8.38 9.24
C ARG A 3 -3.25 8.65 10.34
N TRP A 4 -3.57 8.20 11.55
CA TRP A 4 -2.62 8.25 12.67
C TRP A 4 -1.56 7.19 12.44
N GLY A 5 -0.30 7.61 12.32
CA GLY A 5 0.85 6.72 12.17
C GLY A 5 1.08 5.86 13.40
N VAL A 6 1.90 4.82 13.25
CA VAL A 6 2.28 3.87 14.32
C VAL A 6 2.90 4.64 15.49
N PHE A 7 2.10 4.96 16.51
CA PHE A 7 2.58 5.44 17.80
C PHE A 7 3.04 4.23 18.61
N GLU A 8 4.12 4.38 19.37
CA GLU A 8 4.33 3.56 20.57
C GLU A 8 3.20 3.91 21.55
N LEU A 9 2.05 3.26 21.34
CA LEU A 9 0.82 3.43 22.12
C LEU A 9 1.06 3.42 23.64
N PRO A 10 2.01 2.64 24.22
CA PRO A 10 2.17 2.58 25.68
C PRO A 10 2.48 3.92 26.35
N VAL A 11 3.24 4.83 25.70
CA VAL A 11 3.73 6.06 26.35
C VAL A 11 2.67 7.17 26.38
N PHE A 12 1.76 7.19 25.40
CA PHE A 12 0.75 8.24 25.25
C PHE A 12 -0.69 7.69 25.25
N LEU A 13 -0.89 6.49 25.77
CA LEU A 13 -2.18 5.79 25.68
C LEU A 13 -3.33 6.61 26.27
N SER A 14 -3.13 7.28 27.40
CA SER A 14 -4.15 8.11 28.04
C SER A 14 -4.60 9.25 27.13
N LEU A 15 -3.64 10.06 26.65
CA LEU A 15 -3.90 11.15 25.71
C LEU A 15 -4.54 10.67 24.42
N PHE A 16 -4.10 9.53 23.90
CA PHE A 16 -4.69 8.92 22.71
C PHE A 16 -6.15 8.50 22.96
N CYS A 17 -6.43 7.83 24.08
CA CYS A 17 -7.79 7.45 24.46
C CYS A 17 -8.70 8.66 24.67
N ASP A 18 -8.20 9.72 25.30
CA ASP A 18 -8.96 10.96 25.49
C ASP A 18 -9.23 11.66 24.16
N GLY A 19 -8.24 11.67 23.26
CA GLY A 19 -8.42 12.13 21.89
C GLY A 19 -9.47 11.33 21.12
N LEU A 20 -9.47 10.00 21.25
CA LEU A 20 -10.50 9.14 20.65
C LEU A 20 -11.90 9.47 21.18
N ARG A 21 -12.07 9.61 22.50
CA ARG A 21 -13.37 9.94 23.12
C ARG A 21 -13.94 11.27 22.62
N GLN A 22 -13.09 12.23 22.31
CA GLN A 22 -13.50 13.55 21.80
C GLN A 22 -13.63 13.61 20.27
N CYS A 23 -13.24 12.55 19.55
CA CYS A 23 -13.16 12.58 18.10
C CYS A 23 -14.47 12.17 17.40
N HIS A 24 -15.30 13.14 17.06
CA HIS A 24 -16.57 12.90 16.34
C HIS A 24 -16.44 12.83 14.80
N ARG A 25 -15.25 13.13 14.26
CA ARG A 25 -14.99 13.19 12.80
C ARG A 25 -14.14 12.03 12.27
N LEU A 26 -13.62 11.16 13.14
CA LEU A 26 -12.81 10.02 12.73
C LEU A 26 -13.67 9.02 11.95
N ARG A 27 -13.34 8.74 10.70
CA ARG A 27 -14.05 7.75 9.86
C ARG A 27 -13.32 6.43 9.70
N SER A 28 -12.00 6.44 9.86
CA SER A 28 -11.13 5.29 9.64
C SER A 28 -10.17 5.15 10.81
N LEU A 29 -10.11 3.97 11.41
CA LEU A 29 -9.24 3.66 12.55
C LEU A 29 -8.46 2.39 12.25
N THR A 30 -7.13 2.50 12.25
CA THR A 30 -6.22 1.36 12.11
C THR A 30 -5.37 1.24 13.38
N LEU A 31 -5.44 0.08 14.01
CA LEU A 31 -4.67 -0.29 15.18
C LEU A 31 -3.67 -1.37 14.77
N CYS A 32 -2.38 -1.12 15.01
CA CYS A 32 -1.31 -2.09 14.84
C CYS A 32 -0.52 -2.07 16.13
N VAL A 33 -0.79 -3.03 17.01
CA VAL A 33 -0.29 -2.96 18.38
C VAL A 33 0.32 -4.29 18.79
N ASP A 34 1.66 -4.33 18.81
CA ASP A 34 2.43 -5.55 19.08
C ASP A 34 2.46 -5.95 20.56
N SER A 35 2.22 -5.02 21.48
CA SER A 35 2.17 -5.31 22.92
C SER A 35 1.44 -4.21 23.70
N LEU A 36 0.29 -4.54 24.28
CA LEU A 36 -0.37 -3.75 25.32
C LEU A 36 -0.62 -4.63 26.54
N PHE A 37 -0.42 -4.05 27.72
CA PHE A 37 -0.90 -4.66 28.94
C PHE A 37 -2.43 -4.74 28.93
N GLN A 38 -3.01 -5.65 29.70
CA GLN A 38 -4.45 -5.88 29.73
C GLN A 38 -5.26 -4.62 30.10
N SER A 39 -4.77 -3.86 31.08
CA SER A 39 -5.40 -2.61 31.55
C SER A 39 -5.41 -1.53 30.46
N GLU A 40 -4.37 -1.50 29.64
CA GLU A 40 -4.22 -0.58 28.51
C GLU A 40 -5.19 -0.94 27.37
N ARG A 41 -5.33 -2.22 27.05
CA ARG A 41 -6.32 -2.71 26.07
C ARG A 41 -7.75 -2.33 26.45
N ARG A 42 -8.12 -2.54 27.72
CA ARG A 42 -9.45 -2.15 28.22
C ARG A 42 -9.70 -0.65 28.07
N ARG A 43 -8.72 0.18 28.42
CA ARG A 43 -8.83 1.65 28.26
C ARG A 43 -9.02 2.05 26.79
N LEU A 44 -8.31 1.40 25.88
CA LEU A 44 -8.44 1.64 24.45
C LEU A 44 -9.82 1.23 23.92
N LEU A 45 -10.29 0.02 24.26
CA LEU A 45 -11.60 -0.47 23.84
C LEU A 45 -12.75 0.36 24.45
N ASP A 46 -12.62 0.77 25.71
CA ASP A 46 -13.55 1.70 26.36
C ASP A 46 -13.62 3.04 25.63
N ALA A 47 -12.47 3.62 25.26
CA ALA A 47 -12.44 4.85 24.47
C ALA A 47 -13.09 4.68 23.08
N MET A 48 -13.01 3.48 22.51
CA MET A 48 -13.62 3.16 21.22
C MET A 48 -15.13 2.91 21.29
N SER A 49 -15.67 2.56 22.46
CA SER A 49 -17.08 2.17 22.61
C SER A 49 -18.07 3.22 22.09
N ASN A 50 -17.70 4.50 22.15
CA ASN A 50 -18.53 5.63 21.69
C ASN A 50 -18.32 6.02 20.21
N LEU A 51 -17.44 5.33 19.49
CA LEU A 51 -17.10 5.63 18.10
C LEU A 51 -18.07 4.99 17.10
N HIS A 52 -19.36 5.27 17.24
CA HIS A 52 -20.44 4.70 16.39
C HIS A 52 -20.45 5.22 14.95
N HIS A 53 -19.56 6.16 14.63
CA HIS A 53 -19.49 6.85 13.35
C HIS A 53 -18.30 6.43 12.48
N ILE A 54 -17.56 5.41 12.90
CA ILE A 54 -16.45 4.82 12.15
C ILE A 54 -17.00 4.01 10.98
N GLU A 55 -16.45 4.23 9.80
CA GLU A 55 -16.79 3.53 8.56
C GLU A 55 -15.77 2.43 8.26
N GLU A 56 -14.50 2.66 8.56
CA GLU A 56 -13.43 1.68 8.35
C GLU A 56 -12.70 1.35 9.65
N PHE A 57 -12.60 0.06 9.97
CA PHE A 57 -11.88 -0.42 11.14
C PHE A 57 -10.89 -1.52 10.77
N SER A 58 -9.64 -1.38 11.23
CA SER A 58 -8.59 -2.37 11.06
C SER A 58 -7.84 -2.59 12.37
N TYR A 59 -7.67 -3.85 12.75
CA TYR A 59 -6.86 -4.29 13.87
C TYR A 59 -5.89 -5.40 13.40
N ASP A 60 -4.59 -5.12 13.43
CA ASP A 60 -3.52 -6.09 13.15
C ASP A 60 -2.89 -6.56 14.47
N ARG A 61 -2.75 -7.88 14.64
CA ARG A 61 -2.22 -8.58 15.84
C ARG A 61 -3.07 -8.41 17.09
N LEU A 62 -4.19 -9.14 17.15
CA LEU A 62 -5.01 -9.22 18.35
C LEU A 62 -4.46 -10.31 19.28
N ASP A 63 -3.79 -9.90 20.35
CA ASP A 63 -3.44 -10.82 21.43
C ASP A 63 -4.70 -11.18 22.24
N VAL A 64 -5.16 -12.42 22.13
CA VAL A 64 -6.33 -12.98 22.86
C VAL A 64 -5.87 -13.98 23.93
N SER A 65 -4.58 -14.04 24.24
CA SER A 65 -4.00 -15.14 25.01
C SER A 65 -4.31 -15.15 26.50
N ASP A 66 -5.01 -14.13 27.02
CA ASP A 66 -5.27 -14.05 28.45
C ASP A 66 -6.75 -13.89 28.80
N LYS A 67 -7.18 -14.65 29.82
CA LYS A 67 -8.57 -14.91 30.28
C LYS A 67 -9.34 -13.68 30.78
N GLY A 68 -8.90 -12.47 30.48
CA GLY A 68 -9.44 -11.24 31.07
C GLY A 68 -9.62 -10.04 30.15
N VAL A 69 -9.22 -10.06 28.87
CA VAL A 69 -9.80 -9.14 27.89
C VAL A 69 -10.95 -9.89 27.25
N SER A 70 -12.17 -9.60 27.72
CA SER A 70 -13.33 -10.22 27.12
C SER A 70 -13.45 -9.66 25.70
N MET A 71 -13.43 -10.56 24.71
CA MET A 71 -13.87 -10.28 23.34
C MET A 71 -15.23 -9.55 23.29
N SER A 72 -15.97 -9.48 24.40
CA SER A 72 -17.15 -8.62 24.56
C SER A 72 -16.93 -7.18 24.16
N ASP A 73 -15.82 -6.54 24.53
CA ASP A 73 -15.72 -5.08 24.36
C ASP A 73 -15.48 -4.73 22.89
N LEU A 74 -14.63 -5.51 22.22
CA LEU A 74 -14.43 -5.43 20.77
C LEU A 74 -15.71 -5.83 20.01
N ARG A 75 -16.40 -6.89 20.47
CA ARG A 75 -17.71 -7.28 19.95
C ARG A 75 -18.70 -6.12 20.06
N ASP A 76 -18.82 -5.50 21.22
CA ASP A 76 -19.84 -4.49 21.50
C ASP A 76 -19.57 -3.23 20.67
N PHE A 77 -18.30 -2.87 20.46
CA PHE A 77 -17.91 -1.86 19.48
C PHE A 77 -18.34 -2.22 18.06
N ILE A 78 -17.98 -3.43 17.58
CA ILE A 78 -18.32 -3.86 16.21
C ILE A 78 -19.85 -3.91 16.02
N MET A 79 -20.57 -4.43 17.00
CA MET A 79 -22.03 -4.60 16.95
C MET A 79 -22.79 -3.29 17.08
N SER A 80 -22.27 -2.32 17.84
CA SER A 80 -22.91 -1.00 17.98
C SER A 80 -22.65 -0.08 16.79
N ASN A 81 -21.73 -0.44 15.90
CA ASN A 81 -21.35 0.40 14.77
C ASN A 81 -22.10 0.07 13.48
N ALA A 82 -23.26 0.70 13.31
CA ALA A 82 -24.10 0.54 12.12
C ALA A 82 -23.52 1.19 10.84
N LYS A 83 -22.48 2.03 10.93
CA LYS A 83 -21.87 2.72 9.78
C LYS A 83 -20.69 1.98 9.17
N LEU A 84 -20.22 0.91 9.81
CA LEU A 84 -19.07 0.15 9.37
C LEU A 84 -19.28 -0.43 7.96
N ASN A 85 -18.42 -0.03 7.00
CA ASN A 85 -18.37 -0.54 5.64
C ASN A 85 -17.15 -1.43 5.39
N ARG A 86 -16.08 -1.28 6.19
CA ARG A 86 -14.86 -2.07 6.09
C ARG A 86 -14.42 -2.57 7.47
N LEU A 87 -14.21 -3.87 7.58
CA LEU A 87 -13.70 -4.53 8.77
C LEU A 87 -12.48 -5.39 8.42
N GLN A 88 -11.35 -5.14 9.06
CA GLN A 88 -10.15 -5.98 8.98
C GLN A 88 -9.68 -6.39 10.37
N VAL A 89 -9.67 -7.69 10.65
CA VAL A 89 -9.13 -8.25 11.90
C VAL A 89 -8.20 -9.40 11.56
N GLN A 90 -6.92 -9.26 11.87
CA GLN A 90 -5.88 -10.22 11.45
C GLN A 90 -4.93 -10.61 12.59
N ARG A 91 -4.37 -11.82 12.50
CA ARG A 91 -3.32 -12.38 13.36
C ARG A 91 -3.74 -12.48 14.83
N PHE A 92 -4.39 -13.57 15.19
CA PHE A 92 -4.73 -13.87 16.58
C PHE A 92 -3.58 -14.65 17.26
N ASP A 93 -3.06 -14.15 18.39
CA ASP A 93 -2.01 -14.85 19.14
C ASP A 93 -2.54 -16.03 19.98
N ALA A 94 -3.85 -16.03 20.28
CA ALA A 94 -4.55 -17.17 20.86
C ALA A 94 -5.92 -17.37 20.25
N VAL A 95 -6.43 -18.61 20.34
CA VAL A 95 -7.69 -19.04 19.73
C VAL A 95 -8.87 -18.47 20.53
N PRO A 96 -9.62 -17.50 20.00
CA PRO A 96 -10.94 -17.16 20.52
C PRO A 96 -11.85 -18.38 20.42
N THR A 97 -12.69 -18.59 21.43
CA THR A 97 -13.62 -19.72 21.49
C THR A 97 -14.75 -19.66 20.45
N SER A 98 -15.02 -18.47 19.86
CA SER A 98 -16.01 -18.28 18.79
C SER A 98 -15.87 -16.88 18.15
N LEU A 99 -16.16 -16.78 16.85
CA LEU A 99 -16.28 -15.51 16.12
C LEU A 99 -17.75 -15.16 15.82
N TRP A 100 -18.71 -15.60 16.64
CA TRP A 100 -20.15 -15.41 16.42
C TRP A 100 -20.58 -13.96 16.18
N TYR A 101 -19.86 -12.98 16.73
CA TYR A 101 -20.16 -11.56 16.52
C TYR A 101 -19.89 -11.12 15.07
N VAL A 102 -18.94 -11.76 14.39
CA VAL A 102 -18.72 -11.59 12.95
C VAL A 102 -19.90 -12.18 12.16
N LEU A 103 -20.39 -13.36 12.55
CA LEU A 103 -21.58 -13.98 11.94
C LEU A 103 -22.80 -13.06 12.09
N ARG A 104 -23.00 -12.51 13.29
CA ARG A 104 -24.09 -11.57 13.55
C ARG A 104 -23.91 -10.26 12.80
N LEU A 105 -22.69 -9.74 12.70
CA LEU A 105 -22.39 -8.57 11.89
C LEU A 105 -22.76 -8.82 10.42
N LEU A 106 -22.33 -9.96 9.85
CA LEU A 106 -22.70 -10.34 8.49
C LEU A 106 -24.23 -10.44 8.31
N ALA A 107 -24.94 -10.98 9.30
CA ALA A 107 -26.39 -11.11 9.24
C ALA A 107 -27.15 -9.78 9.41
N THR A 108 -26.58 -8.79 10.11
CA THR A 108 -27.31 -7.57 10.53
C THR A 108 -26.82 -6.28 9.87
N ASN A 109 -25.58 -6.24 9.38
CA ASN A 109 -24.98 -5.05 8.81
C ASN A 109 -25.23 -5.00 7.30
N ALA A 110 -26.15 -4.14 6.88
CA ALA A 110 -26.47 -3.95 5.47
C ALA A 110 -25.44 -3.12 4.69
N ARG A 111 -24.41 -2.54 5.34
CA ARG A 111 -23.43 -1.62 4.71
C ARG A 111 -22.05 -2.22 4.49
N LEU A 112 -21.73 -3.33 5.16
CA LEU A 112 -20.41 -3.95 5.07
C LEU A 112 -20.10 -4.38 3.63
N SER A 113 -19.11 -3.73 3.02
CA SER A 113 -18.66 -4.01 1.65
C SER A 113 -17.33 -4.75 1.60
N ASP A 114 -16.49 -4.59 2.63
CA ASP A 114 -15.14 -5.13 2.67
C ASP A 114 -14.88 -5.84 4.00
N LEU A 115 -14.57 -7.14 3.94
CA LEU A 115 -14.31 -7.97 5.11
C LEU A 115 -12.98 -8.70 4.96
N CYS A 116 -12.09 -8.50 5.93
CA CYS A 116 -10.85 -9.24 6.04
C CYS A 116 -10.73 -9.90 7.42
N LEU A 117 -10.58 -11.21 7.44
CA LEU A 117 -10.59 -12.00 8.67
C LEU A 117 -9.48 -13.04 8.68
N ASP A 118 -8.83 -13.17 9.83
CA ASP A 118 -8.07 -14.37 10.16
C ASP A 118 -9.02 -15.46 10.68
N VAL A 119 -9.18 -16.52 9.87
CA VAL A 119 -10.13 -17.62 10.12
C VAL A 119 -9.51 -18.79 10.86
N SER A 120 -8.25 -18.68 11.29
CA SER A 120 -7.56 -19.66 12.15
C SER A 120 -8.29 -19.92 13.48
N CYS A 121 -9.32 -19.12 13.74
CA CYS A 121 -10.10 -19.01 14.95
C CYS A 121 -11.58 -19.40 14.77
N LEU A 122 -12.03 -19.71 13.54
CA LEU A 122 -13.41 -20.14 13.31
C LEU A 122 -13.51 -21.67 13.54
N PRO A 123 -14.25 -22.15 14.54
CA PRO A 123 -14.41 -23.59 14.76
C PRO A 123 -15.11 -24.25 13.57
N ALA A 124 -14.79 -25.52 13.28
CA ALA A 124 -15.42 -26.27 12.20
C ALA A 124 -16.96 -26.32 12.31
N SER A 125 -17.49 -26.31 13.53
CA SER A 125 -18.93 -26.27 13.83
C SER A 125 -19.62 -24.98 13.39
N GLU A 126 -18.89 -23.88 13.25
CA GLU A 126 -19.43 -22.57 12.86
C GLU A 126 -19.29 -22.29 11.35
N CYS A 127 -18.59 -23.15 10.60
CA CYS A 127 -18.41 -23.00 9.15
C CYS A 127 -19.74 -22.93 8.39
N GLY A 128 -20.73 -23.74 8.79
CA GLY A 128 -22.04 -23.75 8.14
C GLY A 128 -22.80 -22.43 8.37
N LEU A 129 -22.74 -21.89 9.59
CA LEU A 129 -23.36 -20.60 9.92
C LEU A 129 -22.65 -19.45 9.19
N PHE A 130 -21.33 -19.53 9.06
CA PHE A 130 -20.55 -18.56 8.28
C PHE A 130 -20.96 -18.57 6.80
N SER A 131 -21.09 -19.76 6.21
CA SER A 131 -21.57 -19.90 4.83
C SER A 131 -22.95 -19.27 4.64
N LEU A 132 -23.91 -19.63 5.49
CA LEU A 132 -25.27 -19.07 5.43
C LEU A 132 -25.29 -17.54 5.57
N ALA A 133 -24.55 -17.00 6.54
CA ALA A 133 -24.48 -15.55 6.74
C ALA A 133 -23.89 -14.82 5.51
N LEU A 134 -22.91 -15.42 4.83
CA LEU A 134 -22.36 -14.87 3.59
C LEU A 134 -23.35 -14.96 2.41
N GLN A 135 -24.13 -16.03 2.31
CA GLN A 135 -25.14 -16.20 1.24
C GLN A 135 -26.24 -15.14 1.33
N GLU A 136 -26.66 -14.81 2.54
CA GLU A 136 -27.72 -13.82 2.77
C GLU A 136 -27.22 -12.38 2.62
N HIS A 137 -25.91 -12.14 2.74
CA HIS A 137 -25.33 -10.81 2.69
C HIS A 137 -25.37 -10.20 1.29
N ARG A 138 -26.05 -9.05 1.15
CA ARG A 138 -26.31 -8.43 -0.16
C ARG A 138 -25.34 -7.32 -0.58
N THR A 139 -24.53 -6.80 0.33
CA THR A 139 -23.63 -5.66 0.04
C THR A 139 -22.14 -5.96 0.08
N LEU A 140 -21.74 -7.16 0.51
CA LEU A 140 -20.34 -7.55 0.62
C LEU A 140 -19.74 -7.74 -0.77
N LYS A 141 -18.75 -6.91 -1.12
CA LYS A 141 -18.05 -6.91 -2.42
C LYS A 141 -16.69 -7.59 -2.35
N SER A 142 -15.99 -7.46 -1.22
CA SER A 142 -14.64 -7.98 -1.02
C SER A 142 -14.56 -8.85 0.23
N LEU A 143 -14.10 -10.09 0.05
CA LEU A 143 -13.89 -11.05 1.12
C LEU A 143 -12.44 -11.56 1.08
N ARG A 144 -11.67 -11.26 2.12
CA ARG A 144 -10.30 -11.75 2.33
C ARG A 144 -10.25 -12.63 3.57
N LEU A 145 -9.97 -13.91 3.37
CA LEU A 145 -9.79 -14.86 4.45
C LEU A 145 -8.31 -15.24 4.56
N VAL A 146 -7.79 -15.19 5.79
CA VAL A 146 -6.42 -15.58 6.11
C VAL A 146 -6.48 -16.79 7.03
N GLY A 147 -6.06 -17.94 6.53
CA GLY A 147 -5.94 -19.16 7.33
C GLY A 147 -4.60 -19.23 8.08
N SER A 148 -4.42 -20.34 8.79
CA SER A 148 -3.13 -20.71 9.40
C SER A 148 -2.69 -22.07 8.91
N LEU A 149 -1.48 -22.12 8.36
CA LEU A 149 -0.85 -23.38 7.94
C LEU A 149 -0.65 -24.36 9.10
N ARG A 150 -0.70 -23.91 10.35
CA ARG A 150 -0.52 -24.75 11.53
C ARG A 150 -1.82 -25.40 12.01
N ARG A 151 -2.99 -24.84 11.67
CA ARG A 151 -4.30 -25.30 12.17
C ARG A 151 -5.39 -25.06 11.11
N PRO A 152 -5.78 -26.08 10.33
CA PRO A 152 -6.90 -25.96 9.41
C PRO A 152 -8.21 -25.96 10.21
N THR A 153 -8.94 -24.84 10.21
CA THR A 153 -10.15 -24.66 11.03
C THR A 153 -11.40 -24.37 10.19
N LEU A 154 -11.29 -23.58 9.11
CA LEU A 154 -12.36 -23.31 8.15
C LEU A 154 -12.31 -24.28 6.96
N SER A 155 -13.43 -24.91 6.62
CA SER A 155 -13.58 -25.70 5.39
C SER A 155 -13.75 -24.78 4.18
N VAL A 156 -12.92 -24.96 3.15
CA VAL A 156 -13.02 -24.20 1.89
C VAL A 156 -14.30 -24.55 1.14
N ALA A 157 -14.81 -25.79 1.26
CA ALA A 157 -16.12 -26.15 0.71
C ALA A 157 -17.27 -25.28 1.24
N ALA A 158 -17.23 -24.86 2.52
CA ALA A 158 -18.23 -23.94 3.06
C ALA A 158 -18.15 -22.55 2.41
N VAL A 159 -16.94 -22.06 2.14
CA VAL A 159 -16.73 -20.80 1.41
C VAL A 159 -17.21 -20.93 -0.04
N ALA A 160 -16.93 -22.04 -0.70
CA ALA A 160 -17.38 -22.30 -2.07
C ALA A 160 -18.91 -22.23 -2.18
N GLN A 161 -19.62 -22.89 -1.26
CA GLN A 161 -21.08 -22.87 -1.20
C GLN A 161 -21.65 -21.44 -1.02
N ALA A 162 -20.95 -20.60 -0.24
CA ALA A 162 -21.34 -19.20 -0.08
C ALA A 162 -21.15 -18.39 -1.37
N VAL A 163 -20.01 -18.59 -2.04
CA VAL A 163 -19.64 -17.90 -3.28
C VAL A 163 -20.61 -18.18 -4.42
N GLU A 164 -21.14 -19.40 -4.50
CA GLU A 164 -22.11 -19.79 -5.53
C GLU A 164 -23.39 -18.96 -5.47
N SER A 165 -23.87 -18.64 -4.27
CA SER A 165 -25.12 -17.89 -4.05
C SER A 165 -24.90 -16.38 -3.90
N ALA A 166 -23.65 -15.94 -3.71
CA ALA A 166 -23.32 -14.54 -3.47
C ALA A 166 -23.52 -13.71 -4.75
N THR A 167 -24.41 -12.72 -4.69
CA THR A 167 -24.72 -11.85 -5.84
C THR A 167 -23.86 -10.60 -5.91
N ALA A 168 -23.33 -10.12 -4.78
CA ALA A 168 -22.57 -8.86 -4.71
C ALA A 168 -21.04 -9.06 -4.62
N LEU A 169 -20.59 -10.26 -4.29
CA LEU A 169 -19.18 -10.55 -4.07
C LEU A 169 -18.39 -10.50 -5.38
N SER A 170 -17.53 -9.50 -5.54
CA SER A 170 -16.68 -9.34 -6.73
C SER A 170 -15.25 -9.82 -6.52
N THR A 171 -14.76 -9.82 -5.27
CA THR A 171 -13.38 -10.15 -4.93
C THR A 171 -13.32 -11.20 -3.83
N LEU A 172 -12.65 -12.31 -4.12
CA LEU A 172 -12.38 -13.39 -3.16
C LEU A 172 -10.87 -13.62 -3.03
N GLU A 173 -10.36 -13.48 -1.82
CA GLU A 173 -8.96 -13.75 -1.50
C GLU A 173 -8.85 -14.80 -0.39
N LEU A 174 -8.12 -15.87 -0.67
CA LEU A 174 -7.81 -16.95 0.27
C LEU A 174 -6.30 -17.02 0.45
N SER A 175 -5.84 -16.79 1.68
CA SER A 175 -4.42 -16.85 2.04
C SER A 175 -4.14 -17.96 3.04
N TYR A 176 -3.06 -18.71 2.87
CA TYR A 176 -2.58 -19.73 3.84
C TYR A 176 -3.60 -20.83 4.17
N PHE A 177 -4.36 -21.27 3.16
CA PHE A 177 -5.32 -22.38 3.30
C PHE A 177 -4.72 -23.72 2.90
N HIS A 178 -5.26 -24.75 3.55
CA HIS A 178 -5.04 -26.14 3.21
C HIS A 178 -6.21 -26.67 2.36
N PHE A 179 -5.93 -27.17 1.16
CA PHE A 179 -6.93 -27.66 0.21
C PHE A 179 -6.93 -29.19 0.13
N THR A 180 -8.07 -29.82 0.35
CA THR A 180 -8.30 -31.17 -0.19
C THR A 180 -8.66 -31.08 -1.68
N ILE A 181 -8.60 -32.22 -2.40
CA ILE A 181 -9.09 -32.26 -3.78
C ILE A 181 -10.59 -31.93 -3.88
N GLY A 182 -11.37 -32.31 -2.86
CA GLY A 182 -12.79 -31.99 -2.76
C GLY A 182 -13.02 -30.48 -2.60
N ASP A 183 -12.23 -29.82 -1.74
CA ASP A 183 -12.27 -28.37 -1.56
C ASP A 183 -11.97 -27.62 -2.86
N ALA A 184 -10.96 -28.07 -3.61
CA ALA A 184 -10.57 -27.49 -4.88
C ALA A 184 -11.71 -27.58 -5.92
N TRP A 185 -12.33 -28.75 -6.04
CA TRP A 185 -13.48 -28.94 -6.94
C TRP A 185 -14.70 -28.15 -6.51
N ALA A 186 -15.01 -28.10 -5.20
CA ALA A 186 -16.11 -27.32 -4.68
C ALA A 186 -15.95 -25.83 -5.06
N LEU A 187 -14.78 -25.25 -4.76
CA LEU A 187 -14.48 -23.85 -5.08
C LEU A 187 -14.58 -23.58 -6.58
N VAL A 188 -13.97 -24.42 -7.41
CA VAL A 188 -13.99 -24.26 -8.87
C VAL A 188 -15.40 -24.36 -9.44
N THR A 189 -16.20 -25.31 -8.96
CA THR A 189 -17.55 -25.53 -9.46
C THR A 189 -18.44 -24.34 -9.12
N SER A 190 -18.36 -23.85 -7.88
CA SER A 190 -19.08 -22.65 -7.45
C SER A 190 -18.64 -21.39 -8.22
N LEU A 191 -17.34 -21.26 -8.52
CA LEU A 191 -16.81 -20.16 -9.34
C LEU A 191 -17.26 -20.22 -10.81
N ALA A 192 -17.42 -21.42 -11.36
CA ALA A 192 -17.93 -21.59 -12.73
C ALA A 192 -19.42 -21.22 -12.84
N CYS A 193 -20.19 -21.39 -11.75
CA CYS A 193 -21.60 -21.05 -11.69
C CYS A 193 -21.87 -19.57 -11.38
N THR A 194 -20.97 -18.93 -10.60
CA THR A 194 -21.18 -17.54 -10.17
C THR A 194 -20.85 -16.52 -11.26
N LYS A 195 -21.65 -15.45 -11.32
CA LYS A 195 -21.44 -14.32 -12.23
C LYS A 195 -20.87 -13.08 -11.55
N SER A 196 -20.81 -13.07 -10.21
CA SER A 196 -20.44 -11.90 -9.41
C SER A 196 -18.93 -11.77 -9.23
N VAL A 197 -18.23 -12.90 -8.99
CA VAL A 197 -16.80 -12.91 -8.70
C VAL A 197 -15.98 -12.58 -9.95
N GLN A 198 -15.30 -11.44 -9.91
CA GLN A 198 -14.41 -10.96 -10.98
C GLN A 198 -12.93 -11.12 -10.63
N GLN A 199 -12.60 -11.24 -9.34
CA GLN A 199 -11.23 -11.37 -8.86
C GLN A 199 -11.10 -12.53 -7.89
N LEU A 200 -10.17 -13.44 -8.18
CA LEU A 200 -9.80 -14.55 -7.30
C LEU A 200 -8.32 -14.45 -6.98
N ALA A 201 -7.96 -14.51 -5.71
CA ALA A 201 -6.57 -14.57 -5.30
C ALA A 201 -6.32 -15.71 -4.31
N LEU A 202 -5.41 -16.60 -4.68
CA LEU A 202 -4.94 -17.71 -3.84
C LEU A 202 -3.48 -17.47 -3.46
N PHE A 203 -3.23 -17.13 -2.20
CA PHE A 203 -1.89 -16.81 -1.69
C PHE A 203 -1.39 -17.91 -0.76
N ALA A 204 -0.21 -18.46 -1.04
CA ALA A 204 0.43 -19.48 -0.20
C ALA A 204 -0.49 -20.64 0.26
N CYS A 205 -1.45 -21.03 -0.58
CA CYS A 205 -2.35 -22.17 -0.34
C CYS A 205 -1.66 -23.49 -0.71
N VAL A 206 -1.80 -24.51 0.13
CA VAL A 206 -1.12 -25.82 0.00
C VAL A 206 -2.13 -26.98 0.01
N PRO A 207 -1.85 -28.09 -0.69
CA PRO A 207 -2.70 -29.27 -0.65
C PRO A 207 -2.51 -30.06 0.65
N ILE A 208 -3.59 -30.64 1.18
CA ILE A 208 -3.51 -31.60 2.29
C ILE A 208 -3.11 -32.97 1.74
N TYR A 209 -1.96 -33.48 2.17
CA TYR A 209 -1.61 -34.88 2.00
C TYR A 209 -2.31 -35.70 3.09
N SER A 210 -3.36 -36.43 2.74
CA SER A 210 -3.84 -37.51 3.59
C SER A 210 -2.85 -38.68 3.53
N HIS A 211 -1.75 -38.61 4.28
CA HIS A 211 -0.94 -39.78 4.61
C HIS A 211 -1.67 -40.64 5.64
N LEU A 212 -2.72 -41.34 5.22
CA LEU A 212 -3.32 -42.49 5.91
C LEU A 212 -3.96 -43.35 4.80
N ALA A 213 -3.22 -44.25 4.16
CA ALA A 213 -3.00 -45.57 4.72
C ALA A 213 -1.53 -46.03 4.66
N GLY A 214 -0.93 -46.17 5.85
CA GLY A 214 0.12 -47.14 6.21
C GLY A 214 1.32 -47.33 5.27
N GLY A 215 2.41 -46.60 5.54
CA GLY A 215 3.75 -47.01 5.12
C GLY A 215 4.82 -46.04 5.63
N PRO A 216 5.93 -46.50 6.23
CA PRO A 216 7.01 -45.62 6.64
C PRO A 216 7.67 -45.06 5.37
N CYS A 217 7.58 -43.74 5.17
CA CYS A 217 8.28 -43.07 4.09
C CYS A 217 9.79 -43.22 4.30
N SER A 218 10.39 -44.13 3.55
CA SER A 218 11.83 -44.13 3.29
C SER A 218 12.20 -42.82 2.59
N SER A 219 13.17 -42.14 3.16
CA SER A 219 13.86 -40.97 2.63
C SER A 219 14.62 -41.35 1.35
N ASP A 220 13.93 -41.51 0.22
CA ASP A 220 14.51 -41.48 -1.12
C ASP A 220 13.41 -41.60 -2.18
N SER A 221 12.99 -40.47 -2.74
CA SER A 221 12.57 -40.30 -4.15
C SER A 221 11.82 -38.98 -4.36
N GLY A 222 12.48 -38.04 -5.03
CA GLY A 222 11.95 -36.75 -5.47
C GLY A 222 10.92 -36.85 -6.60
N ARG A 223 9.80 -37.53 -6.37
CA ARG A 223 8.56 -37.49 -7.18
C ARG A 223 7.42 -37.58 -6.18
N GLY A 224 6.78 -36.48 -5.78
CA GLY A 224 5.89 -35.69 -6.63
C GLY A 224 4.46 -36.05 -6.25
N ALA A 225 3.83 -35.22 -5.43
CA ALA A 225 2.38 -35.12 -5.36
C ALA A 225 2.04 -33.62 -5.33
N PHE A 226 2.30 -32.97 -6.45
CA PHE A 226 1.75 -31.64 -6.73
C PHE A 226 0.25 -31.79 -6.98
N TRP A 227 -0.54 -30.72 -6.90
CA TRP A 227 -1.98 -30.87 -7.12
C TRP A 227 -2.21 -31.50 -8.50
N HIS A 228 -3.29 -32.26 -8.66
CA HIS A 228 -3.86 -32.36 -9.99
C HIS A 228 -4.31 -30.95 -10.36
N MET A 229 -3.62 -30.29 -11.30
CA MET A 229 -4.00 -28.97 -11.86
C MET A 229 -5.43 -28.96 -12.44
N HIS A 230 -6.00 -30.15 -12.62
CA HIS A 230 -7.26 -30.42 -13.29
C HIS A 230 -8.45 -29.56 -12.83
N PRO A 231 -8.72 -29.32 -11.52
CA PRO A 231 -9.82 -28.45 -11.11
C PRO A 231 -9.61 -27.03 -11.64
N PHE A 232 -8.42 -26.44 -11.50
CA PHE A 232 -8.22 -25.05 -11.94
C PHE A 232 -8.10 -24.91 -13.47
N VAL A 233 -7.60 -25.93 -14.16
CA VAL A 233 -7.68 -26.02 -15.62
C VAL A 233 -9.16 -26.09 -16.06
N HIS A 234 -9.98 -26.87 -15.36
CA HIS A 234 -11.42 -26.94 -15.61
C HIS A 234 -12.12 -25.61 -15.33
N MET A 235 -11.73 -24.92 -14.27
CA MET A 235 -12.20 -23.58 -13.92
C MET A 235 -11.95 -22.60 -15.06
N LEU A 236 -10.71 -22.50 -15.55
CA LEU A 236 -10.37 -21.61 -16.67
C LEU A 236 -11.15 -21.93 -17.94
N ARG A 237 -11.52 -23.20 -18.18
CA ARG A 237 -12.32 -23.57 -19.36
C ARG A 237 -13.79 -23.18 -19.26
N LYS A 238 -14.32 -22.96 -18.04
CA LYS A 238 -15.76 -22.73 -17.81
C LYS A 238 -16.09 -21.36 -17.26
N VAL A 239 -15.18 -20.74 -16.53
CA VAL A 239 -15.42 -19.45 -15.88
C VAL A 239 -15.54 -18.36 -16.94
N THR A 240 -16.54 -17.50 -16.78
CA THR A 240 -16.82 -16.39 -17.71
C THR A 240 -16.86 -15.03 -17.00
N SER A 241 -16.95 -15.03 -15.67
CA SER A 241 -17.02 -13.83 -14.83
C SER A 241 -15.65 -13.33 -14.37
N LEU A 242 -14.68 -14.22 -14.24
CA LEU A 242 -13.37 -13.94 -13.67
C LEU A 242 -12.50 -13.13 -14.64
N ARG A 243 -12.06 -11.95 -14.20
CA ARG A 243 -11.16 -11.05 -14.93
C ARG A 243 -9.72 -11.06 -14.40
N LYS A 244 -9.54 -11.16 -13.08
CA LYS A 244 -8.23 -11.19 -12.43
C LYS A 244 -8.02 -12.47 -11.62
N LEU A 245 -6.89 -13.13 -11.83
CA LEU A 245 -6.54 -14.37 -11.14
C LEU A 245 -5.15 -14.29 -10.52
N THR A 246 -5.03 -14.41 -9.20
CA THR A 246 -3.74 -14.63 -8.55
C THR A 246 -3.61 -16.10 -8.15
N PHE A 247 -2.56 -16.77 -8.64
CA PHE A 247 -2.41 -18.22 -8.47
C PHE A 247 -0.93 -18.62 -8.23
N PRO A 248 -0.65 -19.58 -7.33
CA PRO A 248 0.71 -20.04 -7.05
C PRO A 248 1.21 -21.03 -8.12
N LEU A 249 1.19 -20.62 -9.40
CA LEU A 249 1.50 -21.48 -10.56
C LEU A 249 2.93 -22.03 -10.52
N ALA A 250 3.87 -21.25 -9.98
CA ALA A 250 5.28 -21.62 -9.90
C ALA A 250 5.56 -22.87 -9.06
N SER A 251 4.66 -23.21 -8.14
CA SER A 251 4.79 -24.38 -7.27
C SER A 251 4.52 -25.69 -8.01
N TYR A 252 4.11 -25.65 -9.29
CA TYR A 252 3.73 -26.82 -10.09
C TYR A 252 4.83 -27.24 -11.06
N PRO A 253 4.85 -28.52 -11.49
CA PRO A 253 5.74 -28.98 -12.55
C PRO A 253 5.52 -28.25 -13.89
N PRO A 254 6.54 -28.14 -14.77
CA PRO A 254 6.42 -27.44 -16.06
C PRO A 254 5.27 -27.93 -16.97
N ASP A 255 4.95 -29.22 -16.96
CA ASP A 255 3.85 -29.78 -17.78
C ASP A 255 2.46 -29.30 -17.31
N ASP A 256 2.27 -29.22 -15.98
CA ASP A 256 1.07 -28.66 -15.37
C ASP A 256 0.97 -27.15 -15.61
N GLN A 257 2.09 -26.44 -15.52
CA GLN A 257 2.16 -25.02 -15.87
C GLN A 257 1.76 -24.80 -17.33
N ARG A 258 2.26 -25.64 -18.26
CA ARG A 258 1.94 -25.58 -19.69
C ARG A 258 0.46 -25.81 -19.94
N THR A 259 -0.11 -26.82 -19.27
CA THR A 259 -1.53 -27.17 -19.40
C THR A 259 -2.42 -26.04 -18.88
N PHE A 260 -2.06 -25.44 -17.76
CA PHE A 260 -2.76 -24.30 -17.18
C PHE A 260 -2.69 -23.05 -18.06
N LEU A 261 -1.50 -22.68 -18.54
CA LEU A 261 -1.32 -21.54 -19.44
C LEU A 261 -2.02 -21.76 -20.80
N GLY A 262 -2.06 -23.01 -21.29
CA GLY A 262 -2.87 -23.37 -22.45
C GLY A 262 -4.36 -23.13 -22.23
N ALA A 263 -4.89 -23.47 -21.05
CA ALA A 263 -6.26 -23.18 -20.67
C ALA A 263 -6.52 -21.68 -20.50
N LEU A 264 -5.56 -20.93 -19.94
CA LEU A 264 -5.63 -19.47 -19.81
C LEU A 264 -5.69 -18.78 -21.17
N ARG A 265 -4.90 -19.25 -22.14
CA ARG A 265 -4.91 -18.72 -23.52
C ARG A 265 -6.27 -18.91 -24.18
N ALA A 266 -6.91 -20.06 -23.95
CA ALA A 266 -8.22 -20.40 -24.50
C ALA A 266 -9.39 -19.74 -23.75
N ASN A 267 -9.13 -19.06 -22.62
CA ASN A 267 -10.14 -18.36 -21.85
C ASN A 267 -10.22 -16.90 -22.30
N ASP A 268 -11.45 -16.40 -22.49
CA ASP A 268 -11.69 -15.02 -22.96
C ASP A 268 -12.02 -14.04 -21.82
N SER A 269 -12.36 -14.51 -20.63
CA SER A 269 -12.77 -13.66 -19.51
C SER A 269 -11.61 -13.11 -18.68
N VAL A 270 -10.57 -13.92 -18.47
CA VAL A 270 -9.42 -13.60 -17.63
C VAL A 270 -8.49 -12.67 -18.40
N GLU A 271 -8.55 -11.39 -18.05
CA GLU A 271 -7.75 -10.31 -18.60
C GLU A 271 -6.32 -10.31 -18.02
N GLU A 272 -6.20 -10.64 -16.73
CA GLU A 272 -4.94 -10.54 -15.98
C GLU A 272 -4.73 -11.73 -15.04
N MET A 273 -3.53 -12.31 -15.08
CA MET A 273 -3.11 -13.38 -14.18
C MET A 273 -1.84 -12.98 -13.43
N HIS A 274 -1.89 -12.93 -12.10
CA HIS A 274 -0.74 -12.76 -11.25
C HIS A 274 -0.21 -14.10 -10.75
N VAL A 275 1.11 -14.29 -10.85
CA VAL A 275 1.79 -15.41 -10.21
C VAL A 275 2.30 -14.96 -8.86
N ASP A 276 1.80 -15.55 -7.77
CA ASP A 276 2.07 -15.13 -6.38
C ASP A 276 3.57 -15.10 -6.07
N ARG A 277 4.23 -16.26 -6.09
CA ARG A 277 5.68 -16.39 -5.82
C ARG A 277 6.32 -17.30 -6.84
N LEU A 278 7.35 -16.82 -7.53
CA LEU A 278 8.22 -17.64 -8.37
C LEU A 278 9.52 -17.98 -7.62
N ASN A 279 9.75 -19.28 -7.43
CA ASN A 279 11.04 -19.77 -6.98
C ASN A 279 12.06 -19.72 -8.13
N ASN A 280 13.26 -19.31 -7.78
CA ASN A 280 14.32 -18.91 -8.71
C ASN A 280 14.73 -19.94 -9.76
N ARG A 281 14.72 -21.23 -9.38
CA ARG A 281 15.24 -22.33 -10.20
C ARG A 281 14.50 -22.47 -11.54
N ASN A 282 13.26 -21.98 -11.62
CA ASN A 282 12.40 -22.16 -12.79
C ASN A 282 12.03 -20.83 -13.49
N PHE A 283 12.62 -19.70 -13.11
CA PHE A 283 12.19 -18.39 -13.63
C PHE A 283 12.37 -18.27 -15.16
N SER A 284 13.54 -18.64 -15.68
CA SER A 284 13.83 -18.57 -17.13
C SER A 284 12.96 -19.55 -17.94
N GLU A 285 12.80 -20.78 -17.45
CA GLU A 285 11.90 -21.75 -18.07
C GLU A 285 10.44 -21.29 -18.03
N PHE A 286 10.01 -20.67 -16.94
CA PHE A 286 8.65 -20.15 -16.80
C PHE A 286 8.40 -18.95 -17.73
N CYS A 287 9.35 -18.03 -17.86
CA CYS A 287 9.27 -16.93 -18.83
C CYS A 287 9.22 -17.48 -20.27
N ARG A 288 10.06 -18.46 -20.60
CA ARG A 288 10.00 -19.14 -21.89
C ARG A 288 8.64 -19.79 -22.12
N LEU A 289 8.09 -20.44 -21.10
CA LEU A 289 6.78 -21.08 -21.17
C LEU A 289 5.67 -20.06 -21.45
N ILE A 290 5.67 -18.91 -20.78
CA ILE A 290 4.71 -17.82 -21.03
C ILE A 290 4.78 -17.33 -22.49
N CYS A 291 5.98 -17.22 -23.04
CA CYS A 291 6.20 -16.84 -24.44
C CYS A 291 5.68 -17.92 -25.40
N GLU A 292 6.03 -19.19 -25.16
CA GLU A 292 5.59 -20.34 -25.94
C GLU A 292 4.05 -20.49 -25.93
N THR A 293 3.39 -20.19 -24.82
CA THR A 293 1.93 -20.26 -24.69
C THR A 293 1.23 -18.99 -25.17
N CYS A 294 1.95 -17.96 -25.62
CA CYS A 294 1.40 -16.66 -26.03
C CYS A 294 0.56 -15.97 -24.93
N THR A 295 0.90 -16.16 -23.65
CA THR A 295 0.15 -15.58 -22.51
C THR A 295 0.83 -14.36 -21.91
N ALA A 296 1.93 -13.87 -22.51
CA ALA A 296 2.75 -12.78 -21.99
C ALA A 296 2.00 -11.47 -21.75
N SER A 297 1.00 -11.15 -22.57
CA SER A 297 0.21 -9.92 -22.40
C SER A 297 -0.67 -9.92 -21.16
N ARG A 298 -1.07 -11.11 -20.69
CA ARG A 298 -2.01 -11.32 -19.57
C ARG A 298 -1.33 -11.72 -18.27
N VAL A 299 -0.14 -12.34 -18.33
CA VAL A 299 0.56 -12.83 -17.14
C VAL A 299 1.46 -11.74 -16.54
N ARG A 300 1.31 -11.51 -15.23
CA ARG A 300 2.12 -10.65 -14.37
C ARG A 300 2.79 -11.49 -13.31
N ILE A 301 4.03 -11.16 -12.98
CA ILE A 301 4.83 -11.93 -12.02
C ILE A 301 4.90 -11.13 -10.72
N GLY A 302 4.08 -11.48 -9.73
CA GLY A 302 3.97 -10.70 -8.50
C GLY A 302 5.31 -10.53 -7.77
N THR A 303 5.94 -11.64 -7.40
CA THR A 303 7.29 -11.65 -6.80
C THR A 303 8.15 -12.77 -7.39
N ALA A 304 9.30 -12.41 -7.97
CA ALA A 304 10.35 -13.34 -8.38
C ALA A 304 11.44 -13.37 -7.30
N ARG A 305 11.54 -14.46 -6.55
CA ARG A 305 12.54 -14.58 -5.47
C ARG A 305 13.83 -15.17 -6.01
N ALA A 306 14.86 -14.33 -6.01
CA ALA A 306 16.22 -14.64 -6.36
C ALA A 306 17.02 -15.26 -5.20
N ILE A 307 16.91 -16.58 -5.00
CA ILE A 307 17.77 -17.35 -4.08
C ILE A 307 18.85 -18.08 -4.92
N ASP A 308 20.11 -17.76 -4.67
CA ASP A 308 21.35 -18.46 -5.10
C ASP A 308 21.74 -18.51 -6.60
N GLU A 309 22.99 -18.94 -6.85
CA GLU A 309 23.88 -19.04 -8.06
C GLU A 309 23.25 -19.21 -9.47
N THR A 310 21.94 -19.43 -9.59
CA THR A 310 21.25 -19.69 -10.86
C THR A 310 20.95 -18.46 -11.69
N ARG A 311 21.33 -18.56 -12.98
CA ARG A 311 21.05 -17.63 -14.08
C ARG A 311 19.63 -17.11 -14.04
N LEU A 312 19.47 -15.89 -13.56
CA LEU A 312 18.34 -15.06 -13.91
C LEU A 312 18.55 -14.65 -15.37
N ASP A 313 18.18 -15.51 -16.33
CA ASP A 313 18.11 -15.12 -17.75
C ASP A 313 16.91 -14.17 -17.94
N ILE A 314 17.04 -12.99 -17.33
CA ILE A 314 16.07 -11.90 -17.30
C ILE A 314 15.88 -11.31 -18.70
N ALA A 315 16.87 -11.48 -19.58
CA ALA A 315 16.85 -11.01 -20.96
C ALA A 315 15.66 -11.59 -21.75
N SER A 316 15.18 -12.81 -21.46
CA SER A 316 14.00 -13.39 -22.12
C SER A 316 12.65 -12.91 -21.56
N ALA A 317 12.65 -12.21 -20.42
CA ALA A 317 11.44 -11.63 -19.82
C ALA A 317 11.15 -10.19 -20.31
N GLY A 318 12.06 -9.65 -21.13
CA GLY A 318 12.05 -8.26 -21.59
C GLY A 318 10.75 -7.88 -22.30
N SER A 319 10.13 -6.80 -21.80
CA SER A 319 9.03 -6.00 -22.36
C SER A 319 7.58 -6.28 -21.95
N HIS A 320 7.24 -7.36 -21.23
CA HIS A 320 5.81 -7.74 -21.03
C HIS A 320 5.33 -7.89 -19.59
N THR A 321 6.17 -7.64 -18.58
CA THR A 321 5.82 -7.86 -17.17
C THR A 321 5.86 -6.52 -16.41
N GLY A 322 4.72 -5.82 -16.37
CA GLY A 322 4.58 -4.48 -15.79
C GLY A 322 4.60 -4.40 -14.25
N ASP A 323 4.68 -5.53 -13.57
CA ASP A 323 4.95 -5.64 -12.14
C ASP A 323 5.81 -6.88 -11.98
N VAL A 324 7.10 -6.71 -11.69
CA VAL A 324 8.00 -7.79 -11.29
C VAL A 324 8.67 -7.35 -10.02
N SER A 325 8.23 -7.82 -8.85
CA SER A 325 9.03 -7.62 -7.64
C SER A 325 10.17 -8.63 -7.67
N VAL A 326 11.35 -8.23 -8.13
CA VAL A 326 12.54 -9.08 -7.96
C VAL A 326 12.95 -8.98 -6.49
N LEU A 327 13.23 -10.10 -5.83
CA LEU A 327 13.66 -10.22 -4.44
C LEU A 327 14.97 -11.01 -4.37
N ALA A 328 16.12 -10.34 -4.37
CA ALA A 328 17.41 -11.02 -4.17
C ALA A 328 17.63 -11.33 -2.70
N GLU A 329 17.78 -12.60 -2.33
CA GLU A 329 17.98 -13.02 -0.95
C GLU A 329 19.19 -13.95 -0.77
N GLY A 330 19.97 -13.72 0.29
CA GLY A 330 21.09 -14.57 0.70
C GLY A 330 22.45 -13.87 0.67
N MET A 331 23.53 -14.65 0.70
CA MET A 331 24.90 -14.16 0.53
C MET A 331 25.32 -14.34 -0.94
N LEU A 332 25.20 -13.28 -1.75
CA LEU A 332 25.71 -13.29 -3.12
C LEU A 332 27.22 -13.01 -3.12
N ARG A 333 27.97 -13.77 -3.94
CA ARG A 333 29.37 -13.45 -4.25
C ARG A 333 29.44 -12.26 -5.22
N ARG A 334 30.62 -11.62 -5.30
CA ARG A 334 30.84 -10.44 -6.17
C ARG A 334 30.47 -10.69 -7.64
N VAL A 335 30.88 -11.84 -8.20
CA VAL A 335 30.64 -12.17 -9.61
C VAL A 335 29.14 -12.32 -9.90
N GLU A 336 28.39 -12.92 -8.98
CA GLU A 336 26.93 -13.08 -9.09
C GLU A 336 26.22 -11.73 -9.05
N MET A 337 26.64 -10.86 -8.12
CA MET A 337 26.09 -9.53 -7.95
C MET A 337 26.31 -8.65 -9.20
N HIS A 338 27.53 -8.67 -9.75
CA HIS A 338 27.85 -7.94 -10.98
C HIS A 338 26.99 -8.41 -12.17
N ARG A 339 26.86 -9.74 -12.34
CA ARG A 339 26.01 -10.32 -13.38
C ARG A 339 24.56 -9.90 -13.22
N TRP A 340 24.06 -9.89 -11.98
CA TRP A 340 22.69 -9.53 -11.67
C TRP A 340 22.38 -8.07 -12.02
N PHE A 341 23.24 -7.13 -11.63
CA PHE A 341 23.06 -5.72 -11.98
C PHE A 341 23.24 -5.45 -13.48
N THR A 342 24.08 -6.23 -14.17
CA THR A 342 24.18 -6.18 -15.63
C THR A 342 22.85 -6.57 -16.28
N GLN A 343 22.21 -7.64 -15.79
CA GLN A 343 20.92 -8.10 -16.31
C GLN A 343 19.75 -7.20 -15.91
N LEU A 344 19.82 -6.53 -14.75
CA LEU A 344 18.81 -5.56 -14.33
C LEU A 344 18.68 -4.42 -15.35
N SER A 345 19.79 -4.03 -15.99
CA SER A 345 19.78 -2.98 -17.02
C SER A 345 18.91 -3.30 -18.24
N THR A 346 18.61 -4.58 -18.50
CA THR A 346 17.73 -4.99 -19.59
C THR A 346 16.23 -4.93 -19.23
N LEU A 347 15.90 -4.64 -17.96
CA LEU A 347 14.53 -4.53 -17.46
C LEU A 347 14.01 -3.08 -17.51
N SER A 348 13.44 -2.69 -18.65
CA SER A 348 12.83 -1.37 -18.83
C SER A 348 11.43 -1.23 -18.22
N GLY A 349 10.71 -2.33 -18.00
CA GLY A 349 9.32 -2.35 -17.53
C GLY A 349 9.11 -2.41 -16.00
N LEU A 350 10.19 -2.33 -15.22
CA LEU A 350 10.15 -2.59 -13.78
C LEU A 350 9.51 -1.43 -13.00
N THR A 351 8.48 -1.71 -12.20
CA THR A 351 7.79 -0.75 -11.33
C THR A 351 8.20 -0.85 -9.86
N THR A 352 8.58 -2.05 -9.41
CA THR A 352 8.95 -2.36 -8.03
C THR A 352 10.22 -3.22 -8.01
N LEU A 353 11.19 -2.88 -7.15
CA LEU A 353 12.43 -3.64 -7.00
C LEU A 353 12.76 -3.86 -5.52
N THR A 354 13.00 -5.10 -5.11
CA THR A 354 13.48 -5.42 -3.76
C THR A 354 14.79 -6.18 -3.80
N ILE A 355 15.81 -5.65 -3.13
CA ILE A 355 17.11 -6.30 -3.00
C ILE A 355 17.33 -6.53 -1.52
N ASP A 356 17.52 -7.78 -1.08
CA ASP A 356 17.73 -8.16 0.32
C ASP A 356 18.92 -9.12 0.47
N VAL A 357 20.11 -8.59 0.23
CA VAL A 357 21.34 -9.37 0.15
C VAL A 357 22.20 -9.08 1.37
N ALA A 358 22.56 -10.13 2.11
CA ALA A 358 23.46 -10.05 3.27
C ALA A 358 24.94 -9.92 2.87
N SER A 359 25.24 -9.20 1.79
CA SER A 359 26.59 -9.01 1.23
C SER A 359 26.92 -7.53 1.06
N THR A 360 28.22 -7.21 0.96
CA THR A 360 28.68 -5.87 0.60
C THR A 360 28.72 -5.73 -0.92
N ILE A 361 28.13 -4.65 -1.44
CA ILE A 361 28.19 -4.33 -2.87
C ILE A 361 29.60 -3.84 -3.22
N ASP A 362 30.16 -4.32 -4.33
CA ASP A 362 31.41 -3.82 -4.88
C ASP A 362 31.19 -2.59 -5.77
N ALA A 363 32.26 -1.87 -6.08
CA ALA A 363 32.18 -0.61 -6.81
C ALA A 363 31.66 -0.76 -8.25
N GLU A 364 31.95 -1.86 -8.93
CA GLU A 364 31.49 -2.10 -10.31
C GLU A 364 29.99 -2.41 -10.32
N SER A 365 29.55 -3.31 -9.44
CA SER A 365 28.14 -3.61 -9.20
C SER A 365 27.34 -2.36 -8.83
N ALA A 366 27.89 -1.51 -7.95
CA ALA A 366 27.25 -0.24 -7.57
C ALA A 366 27.14 0.75 -8.73
N ALA A 367 28.14 0.81 -9.62
CA ALA A 367 28.11 1.67 -10.80
C ALA A 367 27.05 1.21 -11.81
N LEU A 368 26.95 -0.09 -12.08
CA LEU A 368 25.90 -0.67 -12.93
C LEU A 368 24.50 -0.36 -12.38
N PHE A 369 24.32 -0.53 -11.07
CA PHE A 369 23.04 -0.25 -10.45
C PHE A 369 22.70 1.25 -10.44
N ALA A 370 23.68 2.12 -10.18
CA ALA A 370 23.53 3.56 -10.29
C ALA A 370 23.12 4.01 -11.70
N GLN A 371 23.70 3.42 -12.73
CA GLN A 371 23.31 3.68 -14.12
C GLN A 371 21.85 3.28 -14.36
N TYR A 372 21.42 2.14 -13.85
CA TYR A 372 20.02 1.70 -13.93
C TYR A 372 19.07 2.66 -13.22
N LEU A 373 19.35 3.01 -11.96
CA LEU A 373 18.55 3.94 -11.16
C LEU A 373 18.44 5.33 -11.82
N ARG A 374 19.47 5.78 -12.52
CA ARG A 374 19.43 7.07 -13.23
C ARG A 374 18.54 7.04 -14.48
N ASN A 375 18.48 5.90 -15.16
CA ASN A 375 17.83 5.80 -16.47
C ASN A 375 16.38 5.31 -16.41
N THR A 376 15.99 4.65 -15.33
CA THR A 376 14.62 4.13 -15.18
C THR A 376 13.58 5.26 -15.13
N GLN A 377 12.45 5.04 -15.80
CA GLN A 377 11.30 5.97 -15.84
C GLN A 377 10.04 5.37 -15.20
N LEU A 378 10.02 4.05 -15.00
CA LEU A 378 8.84 3.32 -14.50
C LEU A 378 9.01 2.82 -13.07
N LEU A 379 10.25 2.73 -12.56
CA LEU A 379 10.53 2.23 -11.23
C LEU A 379 10.07 3.24 -10.17
N ASN A 380 9.03 2.87 -9.43
CA ASN A 380 8.35 3.72 -8.46
C ASN A 380 8.65 3.30 -7.01
N ASP A 381 8.80 1.99 -6.76
CA ASP A 381 9.05 1.43 -5.42
C ASP A 381 10.37 0.66 -5.41
N VAL A 382 11.29 1.06 -4.52
CA VAL A 382 12.62 0.48 -4.41
C VAL A 382 12.95 0.18 -2.96
N LYS A 383 13.17 -1.09 -2.64
CA LYS A 383 13.75 -1.55 -1.38
C LYS A 383 15.16 -2.09 -1.59
N MET A 384 16.11 -1.57 -0.83
CA MET A 384 17.52 -1.93 -0.88
C MET A 384 18.03 -2.28 0.51
N SER A 385 18.36 -3.55 0.71
CA SER A 385 18.94 -4.13 1.90
C SER A 385 20.23 -4.83 1.48
N PHE A 386 21.36 -4.13 1.63
CA PHE A 386 22.72 -4.64 1.43
C PHE A 386 23.73 -3.63 1.98
N PHE A 387 24.96 -4.07 2.25
CA PHE A 387 25.98 -3.19 2.82
C PHE A 387 26.62 -2.30 1.73
N ALA A 388 26.38 -0.99 1.81
CA ALA A 388 27.06 0.03 1.01
C ALA A 388 27.91 0.93 1.94
N LEU A 389 29.20 0.62 2.05
CA LEU A 389 30.03 1.12 3.17
C LEU A 389 30.79 2.41 2.88
N ARG A 390 31.21 2.66 1.63
CA ARG A 390 32.09 3.80 1.29
C ARG A 390 31.65 4.50 -0.01
N HIS A 391 32.44 4.34 -1.06
CA HIS A 391 32.27 4.99 -2.35
C HIS A 391 30.98 4.52 -3.04
N GLU A 392 30.61 3.26 -2.82
CA GLU A 392 29.44 2.62 -3.40
C GLU A 392 28.16 3.32 -2.98
N ALA A 393 28.03 3.68 -1.69
CA ALA A 393 26.91 4.46 -1.20
C ALA A 393 26.84 5.85 -1.86
N LEU A 394 27.98 6.51 -2.08
CA LEU A 394 28.01 7.82 -2.73
C LEU A 394 27.56 7.74 -4.19
N VAL A 395 27.99 6.72 -4.92
CA VAL A 395 27.60 6.47 -6.30
C VAL A 395 26.09 6.23 -6.41
N LEU A 396 25.53 5.40 -5.53
CA LEU A 396 24.10 5.11 -5.50
C LEU A 396 23.27 6.34 -5.09
N LEU A 397 23.69 7.08 -4.06
CA LEU A 397 23.01 8.31 -3.63
C LEU A 397 23.02 9.38 -4.73
N ASN A 398 24.15 9.55 -5.43
CA ASN A 398 24.21 10.47 -6.57
C ASN A 398 23.31 10.03 -7.73
N ALA A 399 23.12 8.73 -7.96
CA ALA A 399 22.13 8.28 -8.94
C ALA A 399 20.70 8.60 -8.50
N LEU A 400 20.37 8.37 -7.22
CA LEU A 400 19.06 8.67 -6.65
C LEU A 400 18.72 10.17 -6.69
N SER A 401 19.70 11.05 -6.52
CA SER A 401 19.47 12.51 -6.59
C SER A 401 19.03 13.00 -7.97
N HIS A 402 19.33 12.24 -9.03
CA HIS A 402 18.94 12.54 -10.40
C HIS A 402 17.71 11.73 -10.85
N ASN A 403 17.22 10.80 -10.03
CA ASN A 403 16.06 9.99 -10.39
C ASN A 403 14.75 10.80 -10.21
N SER A 404 13.84 10.66 -11.17
CA SER A 404 12.55 11.35 -11.19
C SER A 404 11.33 10.43 -11.11
N SER A 405 11.51 9.11 -11.02
CA SER A 405 10.44 8.11 -11.03
C SER A 405 10.12 7.54 -9.64
N ILE A 406 11.12 7.41 -8.76
CA ILE A 406 10.98 6.74 -7.47
C ILE A 406 10.13 7.58 -6.52
N THR A 407 9.08 6.96 -5.99
CA THR A 407 8.14 7.56 -5.05
C THR A 407 8.16 6.88 -3.67
N ALA A 408 8.55 5.61 -3.60
CA ALA A 408 8.78 4.87 -2.37
C ALA A 408 10.23 4.35 -2.33
N LEU A 409 10.97 4.74 -1.29
CA LEU A 409 12.37 4.39 -1.11
C LEU A 409 12.56 3.75 0.26
N ALA A 410 12.98 2.49 0.28
CA ALA A 410 13.36 1.76 1.48
C ALA A 410 14.85 1.42 1.43
N VAL A 411 15.61 1.84 2.44
CA VAL A 411 17.06 1.59 2.51
C VAL A 411 17.44 1.01 3.86
N GLU A 412 18.22 -0.06 3.83
CA GLU A 412 18.77 -0.74 4.99
C GLU A 412 20.31 -0.82 4.87
N TYR A 413 21.02 -0.71 6.00
CA TYR A 413 22.49 -0.84 6.09
C TYR A 413 23.35 0.24 5.39
N TRP A 414 22.77 1.36 4.97
CA TRP A 414 23.51 2.47 4.34
C TRP A 414 23.86 3.59 5.33
N CYS A 415 24.63 4.59 4.88
CA CYS A 415 24.82 5.86 5.57
C CYS A 415 25.50 5.78 6.96
N ARG A 416 26.50 4.91 7.11
CA ARG A 416 27.27 4.78 8.37
C ARG A 416 28.16 5.99 8.70
N SER A 417 28.45 6.87 7.73
CA SER A 417 29.29 8.05 7.93
C SER A 417 28.45 9.33 7.94
N LYS A 418 28.93 10.39 8.62
CA LYS A 418 28.28 11.73 8.58
C LYS A 418 28.11 12.25 7.15
N ARG A 419 29.09 12.00 6.27
CA ARG A 419 29.06 12.43 4.87
C ARG A 419 27.96 11.75 4.07
N THR A 420 27.88 10.42 4.14
CA THR A 420 26.84 9.65 3.44
C THR A 420 25.44 9.92 3.99
N ALA A 421 25.32 10.12 5.31
CA ALA A 421 24.08 10.55 5.93
C ALA A 421 23.62 11.92 5.42
N ARG A 422 24.51 12.91 5.33
CA ARG A 422 24.15 14.24 4.82
C ARG A 422 23.68 14.20 3.37
N ILE A 423 24.39 13.48 2.50
CA ILE A 423 24.01 13.36 1.09
C ILE A 423 22.65 12.67 0.97
N MET A 424 22.39 11.61 1.74
CA MET A 424 21.06 10.97 1.76
C MET A 424 19.97 11.95 2.20
N THR A 425 20.22 12.77 3.21
CA THR A 425 19.30 13.84 3.61
C THR A 425 19.06 14.81 2.45
N ASP A 426 20.11 15.27 1.78
CA ASP A 426 19.98 16.20 0.65
C ASP A 426 19.13 15.58 -0.47
N VAL A 427 19.36 14.30 -0.84
CA VAL A 427 18.55 13.56 -1.83
C VAL A 427 17.08 13.52 -1.45
N VAL A 428 16.79 13.17 -0.19
CA VAL A 428 15.43 13.07 0.32
C VAL A 428 14.75 14.45 0.34
N CYS A 429 15.44 15.46 0.85
CA CYS A 429 14.89 16.80 1.00
C CYS A 429 14.70 17.53 -0.34
N SER A 430 15.61 17.33 -1.31
CA SER A 430 15.52 17.95 -2.63
C SER A 430 14.54 17.25 -3.56
N SER A 431 14.22 15.98 -3.30
CA SER A 431 13.29 15.22 -4.14
C SER A 431 11.87 15.76 -4.03
N LYS A 432 11.26 16.03 -5.19
CA LYS A 432 9.82 16.35 -5.31
C LYS A 432 8.96 15.12 -5.59
N LYS A 433 9.55 13.93 -5.60
CA LYS A 433 8.91 12.68 -6.03
C LYS A 433 8.86 11.64 -4.92
N ILE A 434 9.83 11.62 -4.02
CA ILE A 434 9.83 10.70 -2.87
C ILE A 434 8.69 11.11 -1.92
N LEU A 435 7.77 10.18 -1.70
CA LEU A 435 6.60 10.30 -0.84
C LEU A 435 6.74 9.44 0.41
N THR A 436 7.31 8.24 0.25
CA THR A 436 7.51 7.29 1.34
C THR A 436 9.00 7.00 1.48
N LEU A 437 9.52 7.22 2.68
CA LEU A 437 10.87 6.85 3.07
C LEU A 437 10.79 5.78 4.16
N ALA A 438 11.43 4.64 3.95
CA ALA A 438 11.68 3.66 4.99
C ALA A 438 13.18 3.53 5.22
N TYR A 439 13.61 3.73 6.47
CA TYR A 439 15.01 3.60 6.84
C TYR A 439 15.14 2.63 8.01
N HIS A 440 15.55 1.40 7.69
CA HIS A 440 15.67 0.33 8.68
C HIS A 440 17.12 0.13 9.11
N LEU A 441 17.31 0.04 10.42
CA LEU A 441 18.60 -0.13 11.06
C LEU A 441 18.61 -1.50 11.71
N ALA A 442 19.36 -2.44 11.14
CA ALA A 442 19.45 -3.77 11.74
C ALA A 442 20.41 -3.85 12.93
N CYS A 443 21.17 -2.79 13.22
CA CYS A 443 22.10 -2.76 14.34
C CYS A 443 21.54 -1.89 15.48
N ARG A 444 21.70 -2.38 16.72
CA ARG A 444 21.32 -1.72 17.99
C ARG A 444 21.88 -0.30 18.19
N ASN A 445 22.73 0.20 17.28
CA ASN A 445 23.26 1.55 17.28
C ASN A 445 22.89 2.26 15.97
N PRO A 446 22.03 3.30 16.00
CA PRO A 446 21.71 4.07 14.81
C PRO A 446 22.97 4.79 14.34
N PRO A 447 23.21 4.97 13.02
CA PRO A 447 24.19 5.92 12.55
C PRO A 447 23.79 7.28 13.11
N PRO A 448 24.59 7.87 14.02
CA PRO A 448 24.18 8.98 14.87
C PRO A 448 23.92 10.29 14.10
N ALA A 449 24.03 10.28 12.77
CA ALA A 449 24.05 11.47 11.93
C ALA A 449 22.83 11.63 11.01
N PHE A 450 22.14 10.55 10.63
CA PHE A 450 21.08 10.64 9.61
C PHE A 450 19.82 11.34 10.11
N PHE A 451 19.19 10.85 11.17
CA PHE A 451 17.97 11.47 11.70
C PHE A 451 18.16 12.92 12.18
N PRO A 452 19.28 13.28 12.83
CA PRO A 452 19.55 14.68 13.14
C PRO A 452 19.66 15.57 11.90
N ALA A 453 20.41 15.13 10.88
CA ALA A 453 20.51 15.87 9.62
C ALA A 453 19.15 15.99 8.93
N LEU A 454 18.40 14.89 8.82
CA LEU A 454 17.07 14.88 8.23
C LEU A 454 16.12 15.82 8.98
N ALA A 455 16.06 15.76 10.31
CA ALA A 455 15.20 16.64 11.10
C ALA A 455 15.53 18.14 10.93
N GLN A 456 16.80 18.47 10.62
CA GLN A 456 17.22 19.84 10.37
C GLN A 456 16.76 20.36 8.99
N ASP A 457 16.80 19.53 7.95
CA ASP A 457 16.55 19.97 6.57
C ASP A 457 15.17 19.59 6.02
N ILE A 458 14.45 18.64 6.64
CA ILE A 458 13.19 18.11 6.10
C ILE A 458 12.07 19.15 6.04
N GLU A 459 12.19 20.26 6.78
CA GLU A 459 11.20 21.34 6.80
C GLU A 459 10.94 21.93 5.41
N SER A 460 11.95 21.99 4.55
CA SER A 460 11.79 22.47 3.17
C SER A 460 11.08 21.48 2.25
N ASN A 461 10.97 20.21 2.66
CA ASN A 461 10.32 19.18 1.86
C ASN A 461 8.80 19.15 2.09
N CYS A 462 8.05 19.25 1.00
CA CYS A 462 6.57 19.28 1.04
C CYS A 462 5.92 18.04 0.42
N THR A 463 6.70 17.01 0.06
CA THR A 463 6.22 15.84 -0.69
C THR A 463 6.20 14.56 0.12
N ILE A 464 7.06 14.44 1.14
CA ILE A 464 7.10 13.26 1.99
C ILE A 464 5.82 13.18 2.83
N LEU A 465 5.13 12.06 2.73
CA LEU A 465 3.87 11.73 3.40
C LEU A 465 4.01 10.57 4.39
N SER A 466 5.12 9.82 4.33
CA SER A 466 5.38 8.74 5.26
C SER A 466 6.88 8.57 5.47
N VAL A 467 7.29 8.56 6.73
CA VAL A 467 8.63 8.12 7.13
C VAL A 467 8.47 6.94 8.08
N LYS A 468 9.13 5.83 7.79
CA LYS A 468 9.13 4.60 8.58
C LYS A 468 10.54 4.30 9.07
N THR A 469 10.67 3.93 10.34
CA THR A 469 11.92 3.45 10.92
C THR A 469 11.64 2.50 12.08
N PHE A 470 12.65 1.76 12.53
CA PHE A 470 12.57 1.04 13.80
C PHE A 470 12.73 2.05 14.93
N PRO A 471 11.76 2.17 15.85
CA PRO A 471 11.84 3.14 16.93
C PRO A 471 13.00 2.76 17.85
N LEU A 472 14.00 3.63 17.91
CA LEU A 472 15.06 3.60 18.91
C LEU A 472 14.83 4.79 19.83
N MET A 473 14.79 4.52 21.13
CA MET A 473 14.55 5.51 22.21
C MET A 473 15.46 6.75 22.15
N SER A 474 16.62 6.67 21.49
CA SER A 474 17.60 7.75 21.35
C SER A 474 17.30 8.79 20.27
N VAL A 475 16.27 8.59 19.43
CA VAL A 475 15.96 9.46 18.27
C VAL A 475 14.70 10.31 18.47
N THR A 476 14.04 10.20 19.63
CA THR A 476 12.68 10.74 19.90
C THR A 476 12.48 12.22 19.52
N LYS A 477 13.40 13.13 19.87
CA LYS A 477 13.25 14.56 19.52
C LYS A 477 13.29 14.81 18.00
N HIS A 478 14.28 14.24 17.31
CA HIS A 478 14.42 14.39 15.85
C HIS A 478 13.26 13.72 15.12
N TRP A 479 12.82 12.56 15.63
CA TRP A 479 11.67 11.84 15.11
C TRP A 479 10.38 12.64 15.21
N ASN A 480 10.12 13.29 16.35
CA ASN A 480 8.94 14.16 16.52
C ASN A 480 8.94 15.28 15.48
N ARG A 481 10.09 15.93 15.23
CA ARG A 481 10.19 16.97 14.21
C ARG A 481 9.88 16.44 12.80
N ILE A 482 10.37 15.25 12.47
CA ILE A 482 10.06 14.57 11.19
C ILE A 482 8.55 14.29 11.09
N GLN A 483 7.92 13.78 12.16
CA GLN A 483 6.48 13.48 12.18
C GLN A 483 5.62 14.75 12.08
N GLU A 484 6.03 15.86 12.69
CA GLU A 484 5.37 17.16 12.52
C GLU A 484 5.37 17.61 11.06
N VAL A 485 6.49 17.47 10.36
CA VAL A 485 6.60 17.81 8.93
C VAL A 485 5.75 16.89 8.06
N VAL A 486 5.74 15.58 8.35
CA VAL A 486 4.86 14.63 7.66
C VAL A 486 3.38 14.99 7.87
N ALA A 487 2.98 15.32 9.10
CA ALA A 487 1.62 15.75 9.41
C ALA A 487 1.25 17.06 8.70
N ARG A 488 2.17 18.04 8.67
CA ARG A 488 2.02 19.28 7.90
C ARG A 488 1.79 18.99 6.42
N ASN A 489 2.64 18.15 5.81
CA ASN A 489 2.54 17.80 4.40
C ASN A 489 1.21 17.10 4.07
N HIS A 490 0.73 16.24 4.98
CA HIS A 490 -0.58 15.62 4.82
C HIS A 490 -1.73 16.65 4.91
N SER A 491 -1.62 17.62 5.82
CA SER A 491 -2.58 18.73 5.92
C SER A 491 -2.61 19.58 4.66
N LEU A 492 -1.44 19.93 4.11
CA LEU A 492 -1.32 20.67 2.84
C LEU A 492 -1.99 19.91 1.69
N LEU A 493 -1.75 18.61 1.57
CA LEU A 493 -2.37 17.77 0.54
C LEU A 493 -3.91 17.79 0.63
N VAL A 494 -4.46 17.67 1.84
CA VAL A 494 -5.92 17.69 2.05
C VAL A 494 -6.50 19.07 1.73
N ARG A 495 -5.85 20.17 2.16
CA ARG A 495 -6.30 21.53 1.87
C ARG A 495 -6.29 21.84 0.37
N ALA A 496 -5.22 21.47 -0.32
CA ALA A 496 -5.12 21.62 -1.77
C ALA A 496 -6.25 20.85 -2.47
N ALA A 497 -6.50 19.60 -2.07
CA ALA A 497 -7.59 18.80 -2.65
C ALA A 497 -8.97 19.42 -2.37
N GLN A 498 -9.23 19.89 -1.14
CA GLN A 498 -10.49 20.56 -0.78
C GLN A 498 -10.73 21.84 -1.57
N TYR A 499 -9.68 22.61 -1.82
CA TYR A 499 -9.75 23.83 -2.64
C TYR A 499 -10.10 23.49 -4.09
N VAL A 500 -9.40 22.51 -4.67
CA VAL A 500 -9.65 22.04 -6.04
C VAL A 500 -11.09 21.53 -6.20
N THR A 501 -11.59 20.76 -5.22
CA THR A 501 -12.97 20.22 -5.26
C THR A 501 -14.03 21.23 -4.83
N GLY A 502 -13.67 22.48 -4.55
CA GLY A 502 -14.63 23.55 -4.18
C GLY A 502 -15.25 23.40 -2.79
N CYS A 503 -14.71 22.52 -1.93
CA CYS A 503 -15.23 22.31 -0.57
C CYS A 503 -14.78 23.41 0.41
N ALA A 504 -13.71 24.15 0.09
CA ALA A 504 -13.24 25.28 0.90
C ALA A 504 -12.48 26.29 0.01
N VAL A 505 -12.87 27.56 0.03
CA VAL A 505 -12.27 28.65 -0.78
C VAL A 505 -11.27 29.49 0.03
N LEU A 506 -10.60 28.86 1.00
CA LEU A 506 -9.69 29.58 1.89
C LEU A 506 -8.35 29.84 1.20
N LYS A 507 -7.75 31.02 1.46
CA LYS A 507 -6.39 31.39 1.05
C LYS A 507 -5.37 30.26 1.27
N SER A 508 -5.40 29.65 2.46
CA SER A 508 -4.54 28.51 2.81
C SER A 508 -4.68 27.26 1.91
N GLY A 509 -5.83 27.09 1.26
CA GLY A 509 -6.05 26.04 0.26
C GLY A 509 -5.42 26.36 -1.09
N ALA A 510 -5.48 27.63 -1.50
CA ALA A 510 -4.81 28.14 -2.69
C ALA A 510 -3.28 28.10 -2.55
N GLU A 511 -2.75 28.50 -1.40
CA GLU A 511 -1.31 28.37 -1.06
C GLU A 511 -0.84 26.91 -1.16
N ALA A 512 -1.64 25.98 -0.62
CA ALA A 512 -1.33 24.57 -0.70
C ALA A 512 -1.42 24.04 -2.14
N LEU A 513 -2.36 24.54 -2.95
CA LEU A 513 -2.47 24.20 -4.36
C LEU A 513 -1.25 24.68 -5.17
N GLU A 514 -0.80 25.93 -4.99
CA GLU A 514 0.41 26.44 -5.66
C GLU A 514 1.65 25.58 -5.34
N LEU A 515 1.75 25.13 -4.09
CA LEU A 515 2.87 24.32 -3.62
C LEU A 515 2.83 22.88 -4.17
N LEU A 516 1.64 22.30 -4.28
CA LEU A 516 1.44 20.88 -4.61
C LEU A 516 0.90 20.62 -6.01
N GLY A 517 0.68 21.65 -6.83
CA GLY A 517 -0.01 21.56 -8.12
C GLY A 517 0.61 20.57 -9.11
N SER A 518 1.93 20.36 -9.04
CA SER A 518 2.64 19.37 -9.87
C SER A 518 2.81 17.99 -9.21
N ASN A 519 2.28 17.78 -8.00
CA ASN A 519 2.43 16.55 -7.24
C ASN A 519 1.35 15.52 -7.64
N ARG A 520 1.76 14.32 -8.04
CA ARG A 520 0.86 13.23 -8.46
C ARG A 520 -0.10 12.80 -7.33
N MET A 521 0.28 12.99 -6.07
CA MET A 521 -0.58 12.65 -4.94
C MET A 521 -1.80 13.56 -4.82
N LEU A 522 -1.70 14.81 -5.30
CA LEU A 522 -2.86 15.69 -5.34
C LEU A 522 -3.92 15.12 -6.29
N VAL A 523 -3.51 14.60 -7.45
CA VAL A 523 -4.40 13.92 -8.40
C VAL A 523 -5.13 12.76 -7.72
N SER A 524 -4.38 11.84 -7.10
CA SER A 524 -4.98 10.69 -6.39
C SER A 524 -5.93 11.13 -5.27
N LYS A 525 -5.60 12.20 -4.53
CA LYS A 525 -6.46 12.73 -3.48
C LYS A 525 -7.74 13.37 -4.03
N VAL A 526 -7.66 14.07 -5.15
CA VAL A 526 -8.82 14.66 -5.84
C VAL A 526 -9.72 13.57 -6.41
N GLN A 527 -9.15 12.52 -7.02
CA GLN A 527 -9.91 11.34 -7.46
C GLN A 527 -10.69 10.71 -6.31
N GLU A 528 -10.04 10.53 -5.15
CA GLU A 528 -10.69 10.00 -3.96
C GLU A 528 -11.82 10.92 -3.45
N MET A 529 -11.57 12.24 -3.35
CA MET A 529 -12.50 13.18 -2.75
C MET A 529 -13.69 13.53 -3.64
N ALA A 530 -13.48 13.66 -4.94
CA ALA A 530 -14.53 13.97 -5.91
C ALA A 530 -15.11 12.74 -6.61
N SER A 531 -14.53 11.54 -6.39
CA SER A 531 -14.92 10.29 -7.07
C SER A 531 -14.85 10.39 -8.61
N VAL A 532 -13.81 11.05 -9.12
CA VAL A 532 -13.58 11.33 -10.55
C VAL A 532 -12.43 10.51 -11.13
N GLY A 533 -12.36 10.45 -12.47
CA GLY A 533 -11.25 9.81 -13.20
C GLY A 533 -9.92 10.59 -13.07
N GLU A 534 -8.79 9.95 -13.42
CA GLU A 534 -7.45 10.56 -13.32
C GLU A 534 -7.28 11.76 -14.25
N THR A 535 -7.81 11.67 -15.47
CA THR A 535 -7.77 12.75 -16.47
C THR A 535 -8.56 13.96 -15.99
N GLU A 536 -9.80 13.73 -15.54
CA GLU A 536 -10.66 14.77 -14.99
C GLU A 536 -10.03 15.43 -13.77
N ALA A 537 -9.49 14.65 -12.83
CA ALA A 537 -8.78 15.19 -11.66
C ALA A 537 -7.61 16.10 -12.07
N ARG A 538 -6.81 15.71 -13.08
CA ARG A 538 -5.73 16.54 -13.62
C ARG A 538 -6.24 17.82 -14.25
N ASP A 539 -7.33 17.74 -15.00
CA ASP A 539 -7.89 18.89 -15.70
C ASP A 539 -8.48 19.91 -14.72
N VAL A 540 -9.16 19.45 -13.66
CA VAL A 540 -9.66 20.35 -12.60
C VAL A 540 -8.50 21.01 -11.84
N ILE A 541 -7.44 20.26 -11.51
CA ILE A 541 -6.24 20.84 -10.87
C ILE A 541 -5.61 21.90 -11.78
N ARG A 542 -5.46 21.61 -13.08
CA ARG A 542 -4.88 22.53 -14.06
C ARG A 542 -5.73 23.78 -14.22
N SER A 543 -7.05 23.63 -14.30
CA SER A 543 -7.99 24.74 -14.37
C SER A 543 -7.86 25.64 -13.14
N ARG A 544 -7.82 25.06 -11.93
CA ARG A 544 -7.72 25.83 -10.68
C ARG A 544 -6.37 26.54 -10.51
N LEU A 545 -5.29 25.97 -11.05
CA LEU A 545 -4.00 26.65 -11.12
C LEU A 545 -4.04 27.82 -12.12
N ALA A 546 -4.69 27.62 -13.28
CA ALA A 546 -4.86 28.68 -14.27
C ALA A 546 -5.75 29.83 -13.75
N ASP A 547 -6.77 29.53 -12.93
CA ASP A 547 -7.57 30.56 -12.27
C ASP A 547 -6.68 31.47 -11.39
N LEU A 548 -5.67 30.91 -10.71
CA LEU A 548 -4.71 31.68 -9.90
C LEU A 548 -3.73 32.54 -10.72
N ASP A 549 -3.70 32.38 -12.04
CA ASP A 549 -2.95 33.26 -12.94
C ASP A 549 -3.78 34.50 -13.35
N ASP A 550 -5.09 34.52 -13.08
CA ASP A 550 -5.93 35.70 -13.25
C ASP A 550 -5.73 36.70 -12.10
N LEU A 551 -5.59 37.99 -12.43
CA LEU A 551 -5.29 39.05 -11.47
C LEU A 551 -6.41 39.22 -10.43
N ASP A 552 -7.66 39.29 -10.90
CA ASP A 552 -8.81 39.55 -10.05
C ASP A 552 -9.05 38.38 -9.11
N PHE A 553 -9.00 37.16 -9.64
CA PHE A 553 -9.13 35.94 -8.85
C PHE A 553 -8.00 35.78 -7.83
N PHE A 554 -6.74 35.99 -8.23
CA PHE A 554 -5.58 35.91 -7.32
C PHE A 554 -5.73 36.90 -6.16
N MET A 555 -6.05 38.17 -6.46
CA MET A 555 -6.16 39.21 -5.43
C MET A 555 -7.35 38.98 -4.49
N SER A 556 -8.46 38.43 -4.99
CA SER A 556 -9.60 38.03 -4.17
C SER A 556 -9.23 36.88 -3.23
N VAL A 557 -8.61 35.81 -3.76
CA VAL A 557 -8.22 34.64 -2.98
C VAL A 557 -7.13 34.95 -1.95
N ALA A 558 -6.20 35.86 -2.29
CA ALA A 558 -5.16 36.33 -1.38
C ALA A 558 -5.69 37.26 -0.28
N GLY A 559 -6.95 37.72 -0.39
CA GLY A 559 -7.61 38.59 0.57
C GLY A 559 -7.25 40.07 0.44
N VAL A 560 -6.69 40.48 -0.71
CA VAL A 560 -6.32 41.89 -0.99
C VAL A 560 -7.56 42.69 -1.37
N VAL A 561 -8.43 42.10 -2.20
CA VAL A 561 -9.72 42.69 -2.62
C VAL A 561 -10.84 41.72 -2.32
N ARG A 562 -12.10 42.19 -2.30
CA ARG A 562 -13.25 41.29 -2.11
C ARG A 562 -13.57 40.51 -3.38
N GLU A 563 -13.60 41.20 -4.52
CA GLU A 563 -14.08 40.63 -5.78
C GLU A 563 -13.15 40.97 -6.95
N ARG A 564 -12.83 42.25 -7.13
CA ARG A 564 -12.07 42.73 -8.29
C ARG A 564 -11.04 43.78 -7.90
N VAL A 565 -9.93 43.83 -8.63
CA VAL A 565 -8.98 44.94 -8.53
C VAL A 565 -9.58 46.18 -9.18
N ALA A 566 -9.72 47.24 -8.39
CA ALA A 566 -10.06 48.58 -8.85
C ALA A 566 -9.14 49.57 -8.13
N CYS A 567 -8.46 50.43 -8.89
CA CYS A 567 -7.61 51.46 -8.34
C CYS A 567 -8.40 52.77 -8.17
N GLU A 568 -8.09 53.55 -7.13
CA GLU A 568 -8.62 54.91 -7.03
C GLU A 568 -8.04 55.78 -8.17
N GLU A 569 -8.87 56.69 -8.70
CA GLU A 569 -8.47 57.56 -9.81
C GLU A 569 -7.23 58.39 -9.45
N SER A 570 -6.08 58.03 -10.02
CA SER A 570 -4.85 58.78 -9.87
C SER A 570 -4.88 60.03 -10.76
N ALA A 571 -4.77 61.21 -10.16
CA ALA A 571 -4.72 62.51 -10.84
C ALA A 571 -3.59 62.68 -11.88
N GLU A 572 -2.65 61.72 -11.99
CA GLU A 572 -1.43 61.86 -12.78
C GLU A 572 -1.23 60.84 -13.93
N GLY A 573 -2.26 60.09 -14.34
CA GLY A 573 -2.13 59.18 -15.51
C GLY A 573 -1.05 58.09 -15.38
N ARG A 574 -0.65 57.77 -14.14
CA ARG A 574 0.29 56.67 -13.84
C ARG A 574 -0.39 55.34 -14.10
N ALA A 575 0.37 54.35 -14.59
CA ALA A 575 -0.14 52.99 -14.78
C ALA A 575 -0.59 52.39 -13.44
N CYS A 576 -1.85 51.97 -13.38
CA CYS A 576 -2.47 51.34 -12.23
C CYS A 576 -2.50 49.82 -12.40
N LEU A 577 -2.62 49.07 -11.29
CA LEU A 577 -2.64 47.61 -11.31
C LEU A 577 -3.80 47.05 -12.16
N GLU A 578 -4.95 47.72 -12.16
CA GLU A 578 -6.12 47.38 -12.98
C GLU A 578 -5.89 47.53 -14.50
N THR A 579 -4.94 48.40 -14.89
CA THR A 579 -4.60 48.69 -16.30
C THR A 579 -3.46 47.83 -16.82
N LEU A 580 -2.93 46.94 -15.98
CA LEU A 580 -1.76 46.14 -16.29
C LEU A 580 -2.11 45.08 -17.35
N PRO A 581 -1.38 44.99 -18.48
CA PRO A 581 -1.61 43.94 -19.47
C PRO A 581 -1.41 42.54 -18.88
N TYR A 582 -2.16 41.56 -19.40
CA TYR A 582 -2.09 40.17 -18.94
C TYR A 582 -0.65 39.62 -18.93
N ASP A 583 0.14 39.88 -19.98
CA ASP A 583 1.53 39.41 -20.07
C ASP A 583 2.44 40.00 -18.97
N CYS A 584 2.19 41.25 -18.60
CA CYS A 584 2.91 41.92 -17.51
C CYS A 584 2.52 41.31 -16.16
N TRP A 585 1.22 41.06 -15.94
CA TRP A 585 0.75 40.42 -14.72
C TRP A 585 1.30 39.01 -14.60
N TRP A 586 1.21 38.22 -15.68
CA TRP A 586 1.74 36.87 -15.73
C TRP A 586 3.25 36.85 -15.43
N SER A 587 4.00 37.83 -15.93
CA SER A 587 5.43 37.99 -15.62
C SER A 587 5.69 38.28 -14.12
N LEU A 588 4.86 39.11 -13.48
CA LEU A 588 4.92 39.36 -12.04
C LEU A 588 4.54 38.10 -11.23
N ARG A 589 3.48 37.41 -11.67
CA ARG A 589 2.93 36.22 -11.04
C ARG A 589 3.93 35.07 -10.92
N ARG A 590 4.93 35.00 -11.81
CA ARG A 590 6.05 34.04 -11.71
C ARG A 590 6.92 34.23 -10.47
N TYR A 591 6.91 35.42 -9.88
CA TYR A 591 7.68 35.76 -8.68
C TYR A 591 6.82 35.94 -7.42
N LEU A 592 5.51 36.10 -7.58
CA LEU A 592 4.57 36.36 -6.50
C LEU A 592 3.66 35.15 -6.28
N ARG A 593 3.63 34.63 -5.06
CA ARG A 593 2.74 33.55 -4.60
C ARG A 593 1.66 34.08 -3.67
N VAL A 594 0.58 33.32 -3.50
CA VAL A 594 -0.50 33.66 -2.56
C VAL A 594 0.06 33.79 -1.13
N ALA A 595 1.02 32.94 -0.78
CA ALA A 595 1.67 32.94 0.53
C ALA A 595 2.56 34.18 0.79
N ASP A 596 2.93 34.94 -0.25
CA ASP A 596 3.74 36.15 -0.09
C ASP A 596 2.89 37.35 0.37
N ILE A 597 1.57 37.26 0.23
CA ILE A 597 0.63 38.29 0.68
C ILE A 597 0.41 38.13 2.19
N ILE A 598 0.84 39.11 2.97
CA ILE A 598 0.69 39.10 4.43
C ILE A 598 -0.76 39.43 4.78
N ASP A 599 -1.36 38.69 5.70
CA ASP A 599 -2.68 39.04 6.24
C ASP A 599 -2.58 40.39 6.98
N GLY A 600 -3.53 41.30 6.71
CA GLY A 600 -3.59 42.56 7.44
C GLY A 600 -3.71 42.33 8.97
N PRO A 601 -3.34 43.33 9.80
CA PRO A 601 -3.53 43.22 11.25
C PRO A 601 -4.98 42.86 11.53
N GLN A 602 -5.21 41.70 12.16
CA GLN A 602 -6.53 41.31 12.62
C GLN A 602 -7.01 42.38 13.59
N GLU A 603 -7.89 43.27 13.13
CA GLU A 603 -8.72 44.04 14.05
C GLU A 603 -9.45 43.01 14.90
N ARG A 604 -9.04 42.89 16.16
CA ARG A 604 -9.77 42.15 17.17
C ARG A 604 -11.19 42.68 17.13
N GLN A 605 -12.10 41.92 16.53
CA GLN A 605 -13.53 42.14 16.66
C GLN A 605 -13.90 41.82 18.11
N ASN A 606 -13.59 42.75 19.01
CA ASN A 606 -14.39 42.98 20.19
C ASN A 606 -15.73 43.50 19.68
N LYS A 607 -16.64 42.58 19.34
CA LYS A 607 -18.06 42.90 19.25
C LYS A 607 -18.81 42.00 20.21
N HIS A 608 -19.19 42.64 21.32
CA HIS A 608 -20.34 42.27 22.13
C HIS A 608 -21.53 41.89 21.22
N HIS A 609 -22.00 40.65 21.34
CA HIS A 609 -23.36 40.36 21.80
C HIS A 609 -23.48 38.89 22.21
#